data_AF-A0A1D7YTP9-F1
#
_entry.id   AF-A0A1D7YTP9-F1
#
_cell.length_a   1.000
_cell.length_b   1.000
_cell.length_c   1.000
_cell.angle_alpha   90.00
_cell.angle_beta   90.00
_cell.angle_gamma   90.00
#
_symmetry.space_group_name_H-M   'P 1'
#
loop_
_entity.id
_entity.type
_entity.pdbx_description
1 polymer ?
#
loop_
_entity_poly.entity_id
_entity_poly.type
_entity_poly.pdbx_seq_one_letter_code
_entity_poly.pdbx_strand_id
1 'polypeptide(L)'
;MKKLILLFTIFLVMLVFCGCTTDKAAILFNKYPITEKNIYDYSKSFLVGRRIYYVILMPKKVESRYLYIQIIKKDNSYGQYGYKLQQTYNIRLKDEEINYYTDYFVLNEKGFYIMKVYSKDRPQKVLAQADFYVAK
;
A
#
# COMPACT_ATOMS: atom_id res chain seq x y z
N MET A 1 3.98 -14.13 49.12
CA MET A 1 5.03 -13.43 48.35
C MET A 1 5.31 -14.06 46.98
N LYS A 2 5.56 -15.39 46.88
CA LYS A 2 5.84 -16.07 45.59
C LYS A 2 4.78 -15.86 44.49
N LYS A 3 3.49 -15.87 44.86
CA LYS A 3 2.37 -15.63 43.92
C LYS A 3 2.33 -14.19 43.38
N LEU A 4 2.74 -13.21 44.19
CA LEU A 4 2.77 -11.79 43.78
C LEU A 4 3.96 -11.52 42.84
N ILE A 5 5.10 -12.13 43.14
CA ILE A 5 6.30 -12.08 42.29
C ILE A 5 6.00 -12.71 40.94
N LEU A 6 5.32 -13.86 40.90
CA LEU A 6 4.89 -14.53 39.67
C LEU A 6 3.94 -13.66 38.83
N LEU A 7 2.96 -13.02 39.47
CA LEU A 7 2.02 -12.13 38.80
C LEU A 7 2.74 -10.93 38.15
N PHE A 8 3.71 -10.36 38.87
CA PHE A 8 4.52 -9.25 38.40
C PHE A 8 5.45 -9.67 37.24
N THR A 9 6.00 -10.89 37.26
CA THR A 9 6.82 -11.40 36.15
C THR A 9 5.98 -11.64 34.90
N ILE A 10 4.78 -12.19 35.03
CA ILE A 10 3.85 -12.37 33.89
C ILE A 10 3.47 -11.02 33.27
N PHE A 11 3.19 -10.02 34.10
CA PHE A 11 2.88 -8.66 33.64
C PHE A 11 4.07 -8.01 32.93
N LEU A 12 5.29 -8.18 33.45
CA LEU A 12 6.50 -7.67 32.81
C LEU A 12 6.77 -8.34 31.45
N VAL A 13 6.57 -9.66 31.35
CA VAL A 13 6.70 -10.41 30.10
C VAL A 13 5.67 -9.93 29.07
N MET A 14 4.42 -9.72 29.48
CA MET A 14 3.37 -9.18 28.60
C MET A 14 3.75 -7.79 28.03
N LEU A 15 4.34 -6.91 28.85
CA LEU A 15 4.77 -5.58 28.39
C LEU A 15 5.90 -5.63 27.35
N VAL A 16 6.86 -6.55 27.49
CA VAL A 16 8.00 -6.67 26.56
C VAL A 16 7.57 -7.24 25.20
N PHE A 17 6.55 -8.10 25.14
CA PHE A 17 6.07 -8.69 23.88
C PHE A 17 5.05 -7.83 23.12
N CYS A 18 4.55 -6.72 23.67
CA CYS A 18 3.57 -5.86 23.00
C CYS A 18 4.17 -4.87 21.99
N GLY A 19 5.49 -4.69 21.95
CA GLY A 19 6.16 -3.67 21.15
C GLY A 19 6.75 -4.19 19.85
N CYS A 20 5.92 -4.51 18.84
CA CYS A 20 6.41 -4.76 17.48
C CYS A 20 5.66 -3.90 16.46
N THR A 21 5.77 -2.57 16.61
CA THR A 21 5.32 -1.61 15.61
C THR A 21 6.46 -1.35 14.63
N THR A 22 6.67 -2.24 13.66
CA THR A 22 7.51 -1.90 12.51
C THR A 22 6.74 -1.00 11.57
N ASP A 23 7.30 0.14 11.19
CA ASP A 23 6.75 0.97 10.13
C ASP A 23 6.52 0.11 8.88
N LYS A 24 5.33 0.22 8.30
CA LYS A 24 4.91 -0.53 7.11
C LYS A 24 4.84 0.42 5.92
N ALA A 25 5.13 -0.11 4.74
CA ALA A 25 4.89 0.62 3.51
C ALA A 25 3.39 0.85 3.33
N ALA A 26 3.03 1.99 2.75
CA ALA A 26 1.65 2.42 2.57
C ALA A 26 1.44 3.02 1.17
N ILE A 27 0.20 2.99 0.70
CA ILE A 27 -0.21 3.65 -0.54
C ILE A 27 -1.28 4.66 -0.16
N LEU A 28 -1.05 5.93 -0.48
CA LEU A 28 -2.04 7.00 -0.34
C LEU A 28 -2.44 7.46 -1.74
N PHE A 29 -3.71 7.77 -1.91
CA PHE A 29 -4.23 8.23 -3.20
C PHE A 29 -4.76 9.66 -3.09
N ASN A 30 -4.64 10.40 -4.18
CA ASN A 30 -5.06 11.78 -4.27
C ASN A 30 -5.82 12.03 -5.59
N LYS A 31 -6.82 12.91 -5.54
CA LYS A 31 -7.58 13.38 -6.72
C LYS A 31 -6.81 14.41 -7.54
N TYR A 32 -5.83 15.07 -6.92
CA TYR A 32 -5.03 16.14 -7.49
C TYR A 32 -3.55 15.76 -7.48
N PRO A 33 -2.72 16.42 -8.31
CA PRO A 33 -1.27 16.26 -8.24
C PRO A 33 -0.76 16.40 -6.81
N ILE A 34 0.12 15.48 -6.42
CA ILE A 34 0.65 15.42 -5.06
C ILE A 34 1.64 16.57 -4.85
N THR A 35 1.48 17.25 -3.72
CA THR A 35 2.28 18.35 -3.21
C THR A 35 2.47 18.13 -1.71
N GLU A 36 3.41 18.85 -1.09
CA GLU A 36 3.63 18.78 0.36
C GLU A 36 2.35 19.04 1.19
N LYS A 37 1.43 19.85 0.67
CA LYS A 37 0.19 20.23 1.36
C LYS A 37 -0.89 19.16 1.31
N ASN A 38 -0.84 18.24 0.35
CA ASN A 38 -1.91 17.25 0.10
C ASN A 38 -1.39 15.80 0.07
N ILE A 39 -0.13 15.56 0.45
CA ILE A 39 0.47 14.22 0.46
C ILE A 39 -0.25 13.23 1.39
N TYR A 40 -0.89 13.73 2.45
CA TYR A 40 -1.68 12.95 3.40
C TYR A 40 -3.18 12.92 3.03
N ASP A 41 -3.56 13.20 1.79
CA ASP A 41 -4.91 12.90 1.32
C ASP A 41 -5.11 11.37 1.27
N TYR A 42 -6.24 10.91 1.79
CA TYR A 42 -6.62 9.50 1.83
C TYR A 42 -7.86 9.25 0.95
N SER A 43 -7.96 9.96 -0.16
CA SER A 43 -9.06 9.80 -1.11
C SER A 43 -9.19 8.34 -1.55
N LYS A 44 -10.40 7.77 -1.44
CA LYS A 44 -10.67 6.38 -1.85
C LYS A 44 -11.70 6.26 -2.97
N SER A 45 -12.28 7.38 -3.41
CA SER A 45 -13.30 7.41 -4.45
C SER A 45 -12.92 8.40 -5.54
N PHE A 46 -12.91 7.90 -6.78
CA PHE A 46 -12.47 8.61 -7.98
C PHE A 46 -13.52 8.50 -9.07
N LEU A 47 -13.46 9.38 -10.07
CA LEU A 47 -14.35 9.33 -11.23
C LEU A 47 -13.67 8.63 -12.40
N VAL A 48 -14.46 7.93 -13.21
CA VAL A 48 -14.00 7.31 -14.47
C VAL A 48 -13.27 8.34 -15.34
N GLY A 49 -12.15 7.93 -15.94
CA GLY A 49 -11.37 8.75 -16.88
C GLY A 49 -10.58 9.90 -16.24
N ARG A 50 -10.61 10.04 -14.91
CA ARG A 50 -9.79 11.01 -14.18
C ARG A 50 -8.47 10.40 -13.73
N ARG A 51 -7.45 11.25 -13.61
CA ARG A 51 -6.17 10.86 -13.03
C ARG A 51 -6.34 10.56 -11.56
N ILE A 52 -5.83 9.41 -11.15
CA ILE A 52 -5.71 8.99 -9.76
C ILE A 52 -4.23 9.07 -9.43
N TYR A 53 -3.86 10.07 -8.64
CA TYR A 53 -2.50 10.25 -8.18
C TYR A 53 -2.27 9.35 -6.97
N TYR A 54 -1.05 8.86 -6.80
CA TYR A 54 -0.71 8.02 -5.66
C TYR A 54 0.71 8.28 -5.18
N VAL A 55 0.92 8.08 -3.87
CA VAL A 55 2.23 8.00 -3.23
C VAL A 55 2.39 6.64 -2.57
N ILE A 56 3.52 5.99 -2.83
CA ILE A 56 3.96 4.79 -2.14
C ILE A 56 4.98 5.25 -1.10
N LEU A 57 4.66 5.13 0.18
CA LEU A 57 5.57 5.41 1.29
C LEU A 57 6.31 4.14 1.67
N MET A 58 7.63 4.22 1.78
CA MET A 58 8.52 3.09 2.02
C MET A 58 9.40 3.40 3.23
N PRO A 59 9.13 2.81 4.41
CA PRO A 59 9.92 3.07 5.62
C PRO A 59 11.31 2.45 5.60
N LYS A 60 11.56 1.55 4.63
CA LYS A 60 12.87 0.93 4.39
C LYS A 60 13.17 1.02 2.90
N LYS A 61 14.44 1.28 2.60
CA LYS A 61 14.95 1.29 1.23
C LYS A 61 14.68 -0.05 0.55
N VAL A 62 14.18 0.02 -0.67
CA VAL A 62 14.06 -1.16 -1.56
C VAL A 62 15.42 -1.40 -2.20
N GLU A 63 16.08 -2.51 -1.84
CA GLU A 63 17.47 -2.80 -2.23
C GLU A 63 17.64 -2.88 -3.75
N SER A 64 16.73 -3.58 -4.43
CA SER A 64 16.72 -3.70 -5.89
C SER A 64 16.51 -2.37 -6.61
N ARG A 65 15.95 -1.34 -5.95
CA ARG A 65 15.45 -0.10 -6.58
C ARG A 65 14.38 -0.36 -7.65
N TYR A 66 13.64 -1.47 -7.59
CA TYR A 66 12.53 -1.75 -8.50
C TYR A 66 11.23 -2.01 -7.74
N LEU A 67 10.17 -1.33 -8.16
CA LEU A 67 8.80 -1.57 -7.72
C LEU A 67 7.99 -2.21 -8.84
N TYR A 68 7.25 -3.26 -8.49
CA TYR A 68 6.23 -3.86 -9.33
C TYR A 68 4.86 -3.48 -8.80
N ILE A 69 4.09 -2.77 -9.61
CA ILE A 69 2.77 -2.29 -9.24
C ILE A 69 1.73 -3.06 -10.05
N GLN A 70 0.69 -3.54 -9.37
CA GLN A 70 -0.45 -4.21 -9.98
C GLN A 70 -1.74 -3.50 -9.56
N ILE A 71 -2.55 -3.14 -10.55
CA ILE A 71 -3.91 -2.65 -10.32
C ILE A 71 -4.86 -3.75 -10.74
N ILE A 72 -5.67 -4.21 -9.80
CA ILE A 72 -6.55 -5.36 -9.94
C ILE A 72 -7.98 -4.87 -9.73
N LYS A 73 -8.85 -5.07 -10.72
CA LYS A 73 -10.28 -4.86 -10.58
C LYS A 73 -10.87 -6.05 -9.83
N LYS A 74 -11.61 -5.76 -8.76
CA LYS A 74 -12.47 -6.75 -8.10
C LYS A 74 -13.83 -6.73 -8.81
N ASP A 75 -14.02 -7.71 -9.68
CA ASP A 75 -15.21 -7.90 -10.50
C ASP A 75 -15.72 -9.33 -10.30
N ASN A 76 -16.80 -9.49 -9.53
CA ASN A 76 -17.33 -10.80 -9.14
C ASN A 76 -17.74 -11.68 -10.34
N SER A 77 -17.87 -11.10 -11.55
CA SER A 77 -18.20 -11.83 -12.77
C SER A 77 -16.99 -12.43 -13.49
N TYR A 78 -15.76 -12.11 -13.05
CA TYR A 78 -14.53 -12.51 -13.73
C TYR A 78 -13.84 -13.72 -13.08
N GLY A 79 -13.91 -14.88 -13.73
CA GLY A 79 -13.23 -16.10 -13.30
C GLY A 79 -13.66 -16.62 -11.92
N GLN A 80 -12.89 -17.53 -11.33
CA GLN A 80 -13.27 -18.24 -10.10
C GLN A 80 -13.23 -17.36 -8.83
N TYR A 81 -12.46 -16.26 -8.83
CA TYR A 81 -12.26 -15.41 -7.66
C TYR A 81 -12.66 -13.94 -7.86
N GLY A 82 -13.11 -13.57 -9.05
CA GLY A 82 -13.56 -12.20 -9.32
C GLY A 82 -12.44 -11.15 -9.34
N TYR A 83 -11.21 -11.51 -9.69
CA TYR A 83 -10.07 -10.58 -9.76
C TYR A 83 -9.52 -10.51 -11.19
N LYS A 84 -9.63 -9.34 -11.81
CA LYS A 84 -9.10 -9.06 -13.14
C LYS A 84 -7.90 -8.13 -13.04
N LEU A 85 -6.73 -8.56 -13.55
CA LEU A 85 -5.57 -7.69 -13.66
C LEU A 85 -5.87 -6.60 -14.70
N GLN A 86 -5.84 -5.33 -14.28
CA GLN A 86 -6.22 -4.21 -15.12
C GLN A 86 -5.00 -3.51 -15.73
N GLN A 87 -4.01 -3.19 -14.89
CA GLN A 87 -2.78 -2.51 -15.30
C GLN A 87 -1.61 -3.01 -14.44
N THR A 88 -0.41 -2.95 -15.01
CA THR A 88 0.84 -3.29 -14.31
C THR A 88 1.94 -2.30 -14.68
N TYR A 89 2.79 -1.98 -13.71
CA TYR A 89 3.92 -1.08 -13.92
C TYR A 89 5.19 -1.65 -13.30
N ASN A 90 6.31 -1.49 -14.02
CA ASN A 90 7.64 -1.87 -13.57
C ASN A 90 8.46 -0.59 -13.45
N ILE A 91 8.64 -0.11 -12.23
CA ILE A 91 9.25 1.19 -11.96
C ILE A 91 10.65 0.99 -11.40
N ARG A 92 11.62 1.76 -11.92
CA ARG A 92 12.96 1.88 -11.35
C ARG A 92 13.02 3.15 -10.52
N LEU A 93 13.28 3.01 -9.22
CA LEU A 93 13.46 4.13 -8.30
C LEU A 93 14.78 4.86 -8.58
N LYS A 94 14.71 6.19 -8.61
CA LYS A 94 15.88 7.07 -8.64
C LYS A 94 16.57 7.10 -7.28
N ASP A 95 17.79 7.61 -7.25
CA ASP A 95 18.56 7.70 -6.00
C ASP A 95 17.93 8.66 -4.98
N GLU A 96 17.09 9.60 -5.42
CA GLU A 96 16.33 10.51 -4.56
C GLU A 96 15.03 9.88 -4.00
N GLU A 97 14.51 8.84 -4.67
CA GLU A 97 13.22 8.17 -4.36
C GLU A 97 13.43 7.01 -3.36
N ILE A 98 14.10 7.31 -2.25
CA ILE A 98 14.52 6.29 -1.27
C ILE A 98 13.34 5.83 -0.42
N ASN A 99 12.55 6.80 0.06
CA ASN A 99 11.51 6.58 1.07
C ASN A 99 10.11 6.77 0.50
N TYR A 100 9.98 7.26 -0.73
CA TYR A 100 8.69 7.43 -1.38
C TYR A 100 8.80 7.40 -2.90
N TYR A 101 7.69 7.10 -3.56
CA TYR A 101 7.51 7.21 -5.01
C TYR A 101 6.12 7.78 -5.30
N THR A 102 6.01 8.69 -6.27
CA THR A 102 4.73 9.30 -6.66
C THR A 102 4.50 9.20 -8.17
N ASP A 103 3.27 8.91 -8.57
CA ASP A 103 2.87 8.91 -9.97
C ASP A 103 1.33 9.00 -10.08
N TYR A 104 0.79 8.81 -11.28
CA TYR A 104 -0.64 8.68 -11.51
C TYR A 104 -0.97 7.57 -12.51
N PHE A 105 -2.23 7.14 -12.47
CA PHE A 105 -2.82 6.31 -13.52
C PHE A 105 -4.25 6.77 -13.83
N VAL A 106 -4.84 6.23 -14.89
CA VAL A 106 -6.22 6.51 -15.30
C VAL A 106 -6.96 5.19 -15.52
N LEU A 107 -8.19 5.10 -15.00
CA LEU A 107 -9.08 3.96 -15.19
C LEU A 107 -10.38 4.41 -15.86
N ASN A 108 -10.77 3.68 -16.91
CA ASN A 108 -11.94 4.00 -17.73
C ASN A 108 -13.18 3.16 -17.38
N GLU A 109 -13.08 2.26 -16.41
CA GLU A 109 -14.18 1.41 -15.96
C GLU A 109 -14.51 1.70 -14.50
N LYS A 110 -15.80 1.81 -14.18
CA LYS A 110 -16.26 1.86 -12.79
C LYS A 110 -16.01 0.53 -12.08
N GLY A 111 -15.84 0.57 -10.76
CA GLY A 111 -15.72 -0.63 -9.94
C GLY A 111 -14.83 -0.47 -8.72
N PHE A 112 -14.69 -1.56 -7.99
CA PHE A 112 -13.75 -1.66 -6.87
C PHE A 112 -12.41 -2.18 -7.37
N TYR A 113 -11.34 -1.55 -6.93
CA TYR A 113 -9.98 -1.87 -7.34
C TYR A 113 -9.08 -2.02 -6.12
N ILE A 114 -8.04 -2.81 -6.32
CA ILE A 114 -6.96 -3.04 -5.36
C ILE A 114 -5.65 -2.72 -6.06
N MET A 115 -4.83 -1.85 -5.47
CA MET A 115 -3.46 -1.63 -5.87
C MET A 115 -2.54 -2.44 -4.96
N LYS A 116 -1.69 -3.26 -5.54
CA LYS A 116 -0.62 -4.00 -4.83
C LYS A 116 0.73 -3.56 -5.35
N VAL A 117 1.65 -3.34 -4.43
CA VAL A 117 3.04 -3.00 -4.72
C VAL A 117 3.93 -4.10 -4.18
N TYR A 118 4.92 -4.49 -4.97
CA TYR A 118 5.92 -5.48 -4.61
C TYR A 118 7.32 -4.89 -4.86
N SER A 119 8.29 -5.32 -4.06
CA SER A 119 9.70 -5.13 -4.39
C SER A 119 10.18 -6.27 -5.28
N LYS A 120 11.09 -5.99 -6.21
CA LYS A 120 11.78 -7.03 -6.99
C LYS A 120 12.59 -7.99 -6.13
N ASP A 121 13.04 -7.55 -4.95
CA ASP A 121 13.82 -8.38 -4.02
C ASP A 121 12.99 -9.54 -3.47
N ARG A 122 11.69 -9.32 -3.28
CA ARG A 122 10.75 -10.30 -2.70
C ARG A 122 9.38 -10.22 -3.39
N PRO A 123 9.27 -10.65 -4.67
CA PRO A 123 8.05 -10.52 -5.46
C PRO A 123 6.86 -11.31 -4.90
N GLN A 124 7.12 -12.34 -4.08
CA GLN A 124 6.10 -13.13 -3.39
C GLN A 124 5.46 -12.42 -2.19
N LYS A 125 6.07 -11.34 -1.67
CA LYS A 125 5.56 -10.60 -0.51
C LYS A 125 5.07 -9.23 -0.93
N VAL A 126 3.79 -8.97 -0.69
CA VAL A 126 3.21 -7.64 -0.90
C VAL A 126 3.93 -6.64 0.00
N LEU A 127 4.51 -5.61 -0.61
CA LEU A 127 5.14 -4.49 0.08
C LEU A 127 4.07 -3.58 0.69
N ALA A 128 3.10 -3.16 -0.13
CA ALA A 128 1.96 -2.37 0.29
C ALA A 128 0.72 -2.72 -0.54
N GLN A 129 -0.45 -2.55 0.06
CA GLN A 129 -1.74 -2.73 -0.61
C GLN A 129 -2.71 -1.64 -0.17
N ALA A 130 -3.50 -1.13 -1.11
CA ALA A 130 -4.62 -0.26 -0.80
C ALA A 130 -5.79 -0.48 -1.77
N ASP A 131 -6.99 -0.35 -1.23
CA ASP A 131 -8.24 -0.51 -1.97
C ASP A 131 -8.85 0.86 -2.27
N PHE A 132 -9.47 0.99 -3.44
CA PHE A 132 -10.13 2.22 -3.88
C PHE A 132 -11.31 1.91 -4.81
N TYR A 133 -12.16 2.91 -5.03
CA TYR A 133 -13.37 2.80 -5.83
C TYR A 133 -13.38 3.84 -6.96
N VAL A 134 -13.76 3.40 -8.16
CA VAL A 134 -14.00 4.28 -9.30
C VAL A 134 -15.50 4.34 -9.55
N ALA A 135 -16.08 5.51 -9.30
CA ALA A 135 -17.46 5.87 -9.58
C ALA A 135 -17.61 6.39 -11.01
N LYS A 136 -18.86 6.41 -11.49
CA LYS A 136 -19.23 6.95 -12.80
C LYS A 136 -18.96 8.45 -12.87
#